data_AF-A0A830B571-F1
#
_entry.id   AF-A0A830B571-F1
#
_cell.length_a   1.000
_cell.length_b   1.000
_cell.length_c   1.000
_cell.angle_alpha   90.00
_cell.angle_beta   90.00
_cell.angle_gamma   90.00
#
_symmetry.space_group_name_H-M   'P 1'
#
loop_
_entity.id
_entity.type
_entity.pdbx_description
1 polymer ?
#
loop_
_entity_poly.entity_id
_entity_poly.type
_entity_poly.pdbx_seq_one_letter_code
_entity_poly.pdbx_strand_id
1 'polypeptide(L)'
;MCTVRCSKCLKWRLIHTKEKYEQIRERIDEEHFQCESAREWQQNIYCDDESDVKQDDILRWAMDKPSIPQTSTGWAGFLCAVS
;
A
#
# COMPACT_ATOMS: atom_id res chain seq x y z
N MET A 1 8.83 3.11 3.43
CA MET A 1 7.68 3.61 2.64
C MET A 1 6.93 2.40 2.14
N CYS A 2 5.65 2.30 2.47
CA CYS A 2 4.81 1.20 2.06
C CYS A 2 3.70 1.71 1.16
N THR A 3 3.07 0.78 0.45
CA THR A 3 2.06 1.10 -0.56
C THR A 3 0.95 0.09 -0.49
N VAL A 4 -0.25 0.52 -0.85
CA VAL A 4 -1.41 -0.34 -0.97
C VAL A 4 -2.03 -0.19 -2.35
N ARG A 5 -2.45 -1.31 -2.95
CA ARG A 5 -3.16 -1.30 -4.23
C ARG A 5 -4.66 -1.15 -3.99
N CYS A 6 -5.28 -0.19 -4.66
CA CYS A 6 -6.74 -0.06 -4.69
C CYS A 6 -7.37 -1.24 -5.43
N SER A 7 -8.33 -1.93 -4.82
CA SER A 7 -9.07 -3.02 -5.44
C SER A 7 -9.98 -2.58 -6.61
N LYS A 8 -10.40 -1.30 -6.62
CA LYS A 8 -11.31 -0.75 -7.63
C LYS A 8 -10.61 -0.27 -8.90
N CYS A 9 -9.51 0.47 -8.76
CA CYS A 9 -8.79 1.06 -9.90
C CYS A 9 -7.38 0.51 -10.11
N LEU A 10 -6.92 -0.40 -9.25
CA LEU A 10 -5.60 -1.03 -9.29
C LEU A 10 -4.40 -0.07 -9.16
N LYS A 11 -4.65 1.22 -8.87
CA LYS A 11 -3.61 2.23 -8.60
C LYS A 11 -3.03 2.06 -7.19
N TRP A 12 -1.75 2.39 -7.06
CA TRP A 12 -1.00 2.31 -5.81
C TRP A 12 -1.08 3.63 -5.04
N ARG A 13 -1.38 3.53 -3.75
CA ARG A 13 -1.40 4.66 -2.82
C ARG A 13 -0.28 4.54 -1.79
N LEU A 14 0.43 5.63 -1.54
CA LEU A 14 1.51 5.69 -0.56
C LEU A 14 0.94 5.74 0.86
N ILE A 15 1.53 4.92 1.73
CA ILE A 15 1.25 4.91 3.16
C ILE A 15 2.49 5.43 3.88
N HIS A 16 2.31 6.59 4.53
CA HIS A 16 3.41 7.33 5.15
C HIS A 16 3.78 6.80 6.53
N THR A 17 2.89 6.06 7.20
CA THR A 17 3.11 5.54 8.55
C THR A 17 3.03 4.02 8.59
N LYS A 18 3.93 3.41 9.37
CA LYS A 18 3.94 1.96 9.59
C LYS A 18 2.64 1.46 10.22
N GLU A 19 2.10 2.21 11.19
CA GLU A 19 0.85 1.86 11.87
C GLU A 19 -0.32 1.71 10.89
N LYS A 20 -0.51 2.68 9.98
CA LYS A 20 -1.59 2.61 9.00
C LYS A 20 -1.41 1.47 8.01
N TYR A 21 -0.16 1.16 7.66
CA TYR A 21 0.17 0.02 6.80
C TYR A 21 -0.24 -1.30 7.44
N GLU A 22 0.14 -1.55 8.70
CA GLU A 22 -0.23 -2.78 9.40
C GLU A 22 -1.75 -2.89 9.59
N GLN A 23 -2.45 -1.80 9.94
CA GLN A 23 -3.91 -1.81 10.05
C GLN A 23 -4.61 -2.22 8.76
N ILE A 24 -4.15 -1.70 7.61
CA ILE A 24 -4.69 -2.07 6.30
C ILE A 24 -4.35 -3.52 6.00
N ARG A 25 -3.10 -3.93 6.25
CA ARG A 25 -2.60 -5.27 5.97
C ARG A 25 -3.31 -6.37 6.78
N GLU A 26 -3.66 -6.11 8.04
CA GLU A 26 -4.43 -7.05 8.86
C GLU A 26 -5.86 -7.22 8.35
N ARG A 27 -6.44 -6.18 7.75
CA ARG A 27 -7.85 -6.16 7.33
C ARG A 27 -8.03 -6.45 5.84
N ILE A 28 -6.99 -6.45 5.03
CA ILE A 28 -7.15 -6.46 3.56
C ILE A 28 -7.82 -7.71 3.01
N ASP A 29 -7.72 -8.84 3.73
CA ASP A 29 -8.41 -10.09 3.39
C ASP A 29 -9.92 -10.01 3.65
N GLU A 30 -10.35 -9.19 4.61
CA GLU A 30 -11.75 -8.99 4.99
C GLU A 30 -12.36 -7.78 4.26
N GLU A 31 -11.60 -6.69 4.17
CA GLU A 31 -11.97 -5.40 3.62
C GLU A 31 -10.94 -4.96 2.57
N HIS A 32 -11.29 -5.18 1.30
CA HIS A 32 -10.47 -4.74 0.18
C HIS A 32 -10.25 -3.23 0.22
N PHE A 33 -8.99 -2.80 0.09
CA PHE A 33 -8.66 -1.39 0.11
C PHE A 33 -9.25 -0.63 -1.09
N GLN A 34 -9.81 0.56 -0.85
CA GLN A 34 -10.25 1.49 -1.89
C GLN A 34 -9.62 2.87 -1.68
N CYS A 35 -9.44 3.63 -2.77
CA CYS A 35 -8.90 4.99 -2.72
C CYS A 35 -9.65 5.92 -1.76
N GLU A 36 -10.95 5.70 -1.56
CA GLU A 36 -11.76 6.46 -0.60
C GLU A 36 -11.28 6.29 0.85
N SER A 37 -10.83 5.09 1.23
CA SER A 37 -10.22 4.79 2.53
C SER A 37 -8.89 5.54 2.73
N ALA A 38 -8.19 5.90 1.64
CA ALA A 38 -6.97 6.70 1.70
C ALA A 38 -7.21 8.13 2.23
N ARG A 39 -8.45 8.62 2.17
CA ARG A 39 -8.82 9.97 2.59
C ARG A 39 -8.62 10.21 4.09
N GLU A 40 -8.47 9.15 4.88
CA GLU A 40 -8.09 9.24 6.28
C GLU A 40 -6.70 9.88 6.49
N TRP A 41 -5.77 9.73 5.54
CA TRP A 41 -4.42 10.30 5.63
C TRP A 41 -4.05 11.23 4.48
N GLN A 42 -4.73 11.15 3.34
CA GLN A 42 -4.51 12.04 2.21
C GLN A 42 -5.85 12.53 1.66
N GLN A 43 -6.23 13.72 2.12
CA GLN A 43 -7.46 14.39 1.71
C GLN A 43 -7.42 14.62 0.19
N ASN A 44 -8.51 14.27 -0.50
CA ASN A 44 -8.68 14.37 -1.96
C ASN A 44 -8.00 13.29 -2.82
N ILE A 45 -7.85 12.06 -2.32
CA ILE A 45 -7.60 10.91 -3.20
C ILE A 45 -8.92 10.36 -3.76
N TYR A 46 -8.90 10.12 -5.07
CA TYR A 46 -9.94 9.49 -5.87
C TYR A 46 -9.35 8.40 -6.77
N CYS A 47 -10.23 7.56 -7.32
CA CYS A 47 -9.80 6.55 -8.28
C CYS A 47 -9.31 7.16 -9.61
N ASP A 48 -9.74 8.37 -9.93
CA ASP A 48 -9.39 9.06 -11.17
C ASP A 48 -7.98 9.68 -11.10
N ASP A 49 -7.51 10.01 -9.90
CA ASP A 49 -6.16 10.54 -9.70
C ASP A 49 -5.09 9.54 -10.13
N GLU A 50 -3.99 10.05 -10.67
CA GLU A 50 -2.80 9.27 -11.04
C GLU A 50 -2.27 8.45 -9.86
N SER A 51 -1.68 7.29 -10.14
CA SER A 51 -1.06 6.43 -9.11
C SER A 51 0.10 7.15 -8.43
N ASP A 52 0.19 7.05 -7.09
CA ASP A 52 1.28 7.71 -6.33
C ASP A 52 2.63 7.06 -6.67
N VAL A 53 2.58 5.76 -6.98
CA VAL A 53 3.70 4.97 -7.44
C VAL A 53 3.36 4.37 -8.79
N LYS A 54 4.21 4.63 -9.77
CA LYS A 54 4.14 3.95 -11.07
C LYS A 54 4.98 2.68 -10.95
N GLN A 55 4.43 1.56 -11.39
CA GLN A 55 5.19 0.33 -11.51
C GLN A 55 6.21 0.55 -12.64
N ASP A 56 7.41 0.97 -12.29
CA ASP A 56 8.55 1.05 -13.19
C ASP A 56 9.46 -0.18 -12.99
N ASP A 57 10.31 -0.47 -13.99
CA ASP A 57 11.22 -1.62 -13.95
C ASP A 57 12.35 -1.48 -12.90
N ILE A 58 12.42 -0.35 -12.19
CA ILE A 58 13.45 -0.04 -11.19
C ILE A 58 12.94 -0.44 -9.80
N LEU A 59 11.62 -0.35 -9.58
CA LEU A 59 11.00 -0.52 -8.29
C LEU A 59 10.78 -2.00 -7.95
N ARG A 60 11.55 -2.50 -6.99
CA ARG A 60 11.38 -3.85 -6.46
C ARG A 60 10.38 -3.85 -5.31
N TRP A 61 9.31 -4.61 -5.50
CA TRP A 61 8.22 -4.75 -4.54
C TRP A 61 8.46 -5.97 -3.65
N ALA A 62 8.38 -5.77 -2.34
CA ALA A 62 8.19 -6.84 -1.38
C ALA A 62 6.68 -6.98 -1.15
N MET A 63 6.03 -7.89 -1.86
CA MET A 63 4.60 -8.17 -1.64
C MET A 63 4.43 -8.94 -0.33
N ASP A 64 3.77 -8.31 0.63
CA ASP A 64 3.44 -8.97 1.89
C ASP A 64 2.31 -9.97 1.69
N LYS A 65 2.46 -11.15 2.29
CA LYS A 65 1.38 -12.11 2.45
C LYS A 65 0.72 -11.85 3.82
N PRO A 66 -0.62 -11.93 3.93
CA PRO A 66 -1.29 -11.90 5.23
C PRO A 66 -0.66 -12.91 6.18
N SER A 67 -0.48 -12.52 7.45
CA SER A 67 0.06 -13.37 8.54
C SER A 67 1.56 -13.71 8.54
N ILE A 68 2.40 -13.18 7.64
CA ILE A 68 3.88 -13.36 7.73
C ILE A 68 4.49 -12.33 8.70
N PRO A 69 5.43 -12.69 9.60
CA PRO A 69 6.12 -11.70 10.44
C PRO A 69 6.79 -10.61 9.60
N GLN A 70 6.63 -9.37 10.04
CA GLN A 70 7.12 -8.18 9.36
C GLN A 70 8.59 -8.31 8.92
N THR A 71 8.91 -7.82 7.72
CA THR A 71 10.29 -7.77 7.21
C THR A 71 11.19 -7.00 8.17
N SER A 72 12.31 -7.61 8.55
CA SER A 72 13.28 -7.03 9.47
C SER A 72 13.82 -5.70 8.91
N THR A 73 14.08 -4.75 9.80
CA THR A 73 14.42 -3.33 9.61
C THR A 73 15.62 -3.02 8.66
N GLY A 74 16.17 -4.01 7.95
CA GLY A 74 17.35 -3.89 7.08
C GLY A 74 17.09 -3.75 5.57
N TRP A 75 15.85 -3.65 5.09
CA TRP A 75 15.54 -3.60 3.65
C TRP A 75 15.67 -2.17 3.07
N ALA A 76 16.90 -1.66 2.97
CA ALA A 76 17.18 -0.45 2.21
C ALA A 76 17.13 -0.79 0.70
N GLY A 77 16.05 -0.41 0.00
CA GLY A 77 15.94 -0.53 -1.46
C GLY A 77 14.66 -1.19 -2.01
N PHE A 78 13.71 -1.57 -1.15
CA PHE A 78 12.44 -2.17 -1.57
C PHE A 78 11.24 -1.36 -1.07
N LEU A 79 10.18 -1.29 -1.87
CA LEU A 79 8.86 -0.86 -1.41
C LEU A 79 8.08 -2.06 -0.91
N CYS A 80 7.52 -1.96 0.30
CA CYS A 80 6.57 -2.95 0.78
C CYS A 80 5.19 -2.67 0.17
N ALA A 81 4.53 -3.72 -0.30
CA ALA A 81 3.21 -3.67 -0.93
C ALA A 81 2.22 -4.60 -0.27
N VAL A 82 0.99 -4.13 -0.16
CA VAL A 82 -0.18 -4.97 0.14
C VAL A 82 -1.25 -4.75 -0.93
N SER A 83 -1.93 -5.81 -1.38
CA SER A 83 -2.70 -5.76 -2.64
C SER A 83 -3.94 -6.63 -2.67
#